data_AF-A0A6G1FQ46-F1
#
_entry.id   AF-A0A6G1FQ46-F1
#
_cell.length_a   1.000
_cell.length_b   1.000
_cell.length_c   1.000
_cell.angle_alpha   90.00
_cell.angle_beta   90.00
_cell.angle_gamma   90.00
#
_symmetry.space_group_name_H-M   'P 1'
#
loop_
_entity.id
_entity.type
_entity.pdbx_description
1 polymer ?
#
loop_
_entity_poly.entity_id
_entity_poly.type
_entity_poly.pdbx_seq_one_letter_code
_entity_poly.pdbx_strand_id
1 'polypeptide(L)'
;MTIQRILNRVKVEYQPTGTAVFISLDRRFNSLSLSDCKDVMDFAQQLRKARNKLLQLHKSVTLGDPFLIIRFLEGLGPNYAIFRTSFYQNYPIIPATSIKDGRGSLTVKFDDIILLASKEEDGLKQEESRSALLTRRGQDKNQKPNYG
;
A
#
# COMPACT_ATOMS: atom_id res chain seq x y z
N MET A 1 40.75 -7.57 -22.29
CA MET A 1 39.31 -7.70 -21.96
C MET A 1 39.03 -6.90 -20.72
N THR A 2 38.15 -5.90 -20.80
CA THR A 2 37.87 -4.96 -19.70
C THR A 2 37.01 -5.62 -18.64
N ILE A 3 37.34 -5.44 -17.35
CA ILE A 3 36.62 -5.97 -16.17
C ILE A 3 35.09 -5.75 -16.29
N GLN A 4 34.64 -4.66 -16.90
CA GLN A 4 33.23 -4.40 -17.17
C GLN A 4 32.53 -5.46 -18.04
N ARG A 5 33.20 -6.06 -19.04
CA ARG A 5 32.62 -7.13 -19.85
C ARG A 5 32.39 -8.41 -19.03
N ILE A 6 33.32 -8.72 -18.12
CA ILE A 6 33.22 -9.88 -17.22
C ILE A 6 32.11 -9.65 -16.20
N LEU A 7 32.05 -8.45 -15.59
CA LEU A 7 31.02 -8.09 -14.63
C LEU A 7 29.61 -8.08 -15.25
N ASN A 8 29.49 -7.63 -16.50
CA ASN A 8 28.24 -7.68 -17.25
C ASN A 8 27.85 -9.13 -17.61
N ARG A 9 28.81 -10.00 -17.98
CA ARG A 9 28.54 -11.42 -18.20
C ARG A 9 28.04 -12.12 -16.94
N VAL A 10 28.71 -11.89 -15.81
CA VAL A 10 28.30 -12.46 -14.51
C VAL A 10 26.92 -11.93 -14.12
N LYS A 11 26.61 -10.64 -14.32
CA LYS A 11 25.26 -10.12 -14.07
C LYS A 11 24.19 -10.76 -14.96
N VAL A 12 24.51 -11.12 -16.21
CA VAL A 12 23.56 -11.76 -17.13
C VAL A 12 23.40 -13.25 -16.82
N GLU A 13 24.47 -13.95 -16.46
CA GLU A 13 24.44 -15.38 -16.13
C GLU A 13 23.93 -15.67 -14.71
N TYR A 14 24.20 -14.77 -13.75
CA TYR A 14 23.81 -14.90 -12.34
C TYR A 14 22.67 -13.96 -11.94
N GLN A 15 21.98 -13.32 -12.89
CA GLN A 15 20.69 -12.75 -12.52
C GLN A 15 19.82 -13.92 -12.03
N PRO A 16 19.22 -13.82 -10.83
CA PRO A 16 18.31 -14.84 -10.32
C PRO A 16 16.99 -14.74 -11.10
N THR A 17 17.05 -15.04 -12.39
CA THR A 17 15.95 -15.10 -13.35
C THR A 17 15.43 -16.53 -13.33
N GLY A 18 14.56 -16.81 -12.36
CA GLY A 18 13.94 -18.11 -12.23
C GLY A 18 12.58 -18.00 -11.57
N THR A 19 11.72 -18.99 -11.86
CA THR A 19 10.36 -19.10 -11.32
C THR A 19 10.32 -19.00 -9.80
N ALA A 20 11.31 -19.55 -9.10
CA ALA A 20 11.41 -19.46 -7.64
C ALA A 20 11.53 -18.01 -7.13
N VAL A 21 12.31 -17.18 -7.83
CA VAL A 21 12.54 -15.79 -7.45
C VAL A 21 11.29 -14.97 -7.74
N PHE A 22 10.65 -15.20 -8.89
CA PHE A 22 9.35 -14.63 -9.21
C PHE A 22 8.31 -14.95 -8.12
N ILE A 23 8.15 -16.23 -7.77
CA ILE A 23 7.21 -16.68 -6.72
C ILE A 23 7.52 -16.02 -5.38
N SER A 24 8.80 -15.90 -5.00
CA SER A 24 9.19 -15.25 -3.74
C SER A 24 8.83 -13.76 -3.71
N LEU A 25 9.06 -13.05 -4.82
CA LEU A 25 8.75 -11.63 -4.94
C LEU A 25 7.24 -11.38 -5.03
N ASP A 26 6.52 -12.25 -5.74
CA ASP A 26 5.06 -12.22 -5.85
C ASP A 26 4.41 -12.46 -4.48
N ARG A 27 4.84 -13.51 -3.77
CA ARG A 27 4.37 -13.76 -2.40
C ARG A 27 4.61 -12.58 -1.49
N ARG A 28 5.79 -11.97 -1.54
CA ARG A 28 6.11 -10.78 -0.74
C ARG A 28 5.23 -9.59 -1.11
N PHE A 29 4.96 -9.38 -2.40
CA PHE A 29 4.05 -8.33 -2.87
C PHE A 29 2.62 -8.56 -2.38
N ASN A 30 2.15 -9.81 -2.44
CA ASN A 30 0.81 -10.21 -2.02
C ASN A 30 0.64 -10.30 -0.51
N SER A 31 1.71 -10.54 0.27
CA SER A 31 1.62 -10.63 1.74
C SER A 31 1.80 -9.28 2.44
N LEU A 32 2.39 -8.28 1.78
CA LEU A 32 2.70 -6.99 2.41
C LEU A 32 1.43 -6.27 2.87
N SER A 33 1.35 -5.94 4.15
CA SER A 33 0.22 -5.22 4.73
C SER A 33 0.68 -3.98 5.49
N LEU A 34 -0.25 -3.08 5.77
CA LEU A 34 -0.02 -1.94 6.64
C LEU A 34 0.43 -2.37 8.05
N SER A 35 -0.01 -3.55 8.52
CA SER A 35 0.39 -4.07 9.84
C SER A 35 1.87 -4.42 9.93
N ASP A 36 2.54 -4.65 8.80
CA ASP A 36 3.98 -4.91 8.72
C ASP A 36 4.80 -3.61 8.58
N CYS A 37 4.13 -2.46 8.52
CA CYS A 37 4.72 -1.16 8.21
C CYS A 37 4.46 -0.15 9.33
N LYS A 38 5.24 0.94 9.33
CA LYS A 38 5.10 1.98 10.36
C LYS A 38 3.84 2.82 10.20
N ASP A 39 3.54 3.18 8.95
CA ASP A 39 2.46 4.08 8.56
C ASP A 39 2.08 3.82 7.09
N VAL A 40 1.00 4.48 6.65
CA VAL A 40 0.48 4.37 5.28
C VAL A 40 1.54 4.75 4.23
N MET A 41 2.40 5.73 4.51
CA MET A 41 3.44 6.19 3.58
C MET A 41 4.54 5.14 3.41
N ASP A 42 5.02 4.56 4.50
CA ASP A 42 6.01 3.49 4.48
C ASP A 42 5.44 2.26 3.75
N PHE A 43 4.20 1.88 4.03
CA PHE A 43 3.53 0.80 3.34
C PHE A 43 3.48 1.02 1.82
N ALA A 44 3.06 2.21 1.38
CA ALA A 44 3.03 2.55 -0.04
C ALA A 44 4.42 2.49 -0.69
N GLN A 45 5.45 2.95 0.01
CA GLN A 45 6.83 2.91 -0.47
C GLN A 45 7.35 1.47 -0.58
N GLN A 46 7.09 0.63 0.42
CA GLN A 46 7.46 -0.78 0.41
C GLN A 46 6.75 -1.54 -0.72
N LEU A 47 5.48 -1.25 -0.96
CA LEU A 47 4.70 -1.85 -2.03
C LEU A 47 5.22 -1.46 -3.43
N ARG A 48 5.58 -0.17 -3.62
CA ARG A 48 6.27 0.29 -4.85
C ARG A 48 7.59 -0.43 -5.05
N LYS A 49 8.40 -0.58 -4.01
CA LYS A 49 9.68 -1.31 -4.08
C LYS A 49 9.45 -2.77 -4.47
N ALA A 50 8.44 -3.43 -3.91
CA ALA A 50 8.09 -4.81 -4.26
C ALA A 50 7.65 -4.94 -5.73
N ARG A 51 6.76 -4.05 -6.21
CA ARG A 51 6.37 -3.98 -7.63
C ARG A 51 7.59 -3.78 -8.53
N ASN A 52 8.45 -2.82 -8.22
CA ASN A 52 9.59 -2.49 -9.07
C ASN A 52 10.57 -3.67 -9.17
N LYS A 53 10.74 -4.46 -8.11
CA LYS A 53 11.53 -5.70 -8.15
C LYS A 53 10.92 -6.75 -9.08
N LEU A 54 9.59 -6.89 -9.08
CA LEU A 54 8.89 -7.79 -10.01
C LEU A 54 9.08 -7.34 -11.47
N LEU A 55 8.89 -6.06 -11.76
CA LEU A 55 9.06 -5.50 -13.11
C LEU A 55 10.49 -5.58 -13.63
N GLN A 56 11.49 -5.54 -12.74
CA GLN A 56 12.90 -5.70 -13.08
C GLN A 56 13.29 -7.15 -13.40
N LEU A 57 12.48 -8.13 -13.02
CA LEU A 57 12.83 -9.55 -13.17
C LEU A 57 12.81 -10.01 -14.62
N HIS A 58 11.77 -9.65 -15.37
CA HIS A 58 11.65 -9.99 -16.78
C HIS A 58 10.67 -9.06 -17.50
N LYS A 59 10.90 -8.79 -18.79
CA LYS A 59 10.09 -7.87 -19.61
C LYS A 59 8.63 -8.30 -19.76
N SER A 60 8.34 -9.60 -19.61
CA SER A 60 6.97 -10.13 -19.67
C SER A 60 6.16 -9.84 -18.40
N VAL A 61 6.81 -9.45 -17.30
CA VAL A 61 6.12 -9.12 -16.06
C VAL A 61 5.55 -7.72 -16.22
N THR A 62 4.22 -7.63 -16.31
CA THR A 62 3.50 -6.37 -16.37
C THR A 62 2.61 -6.24 -15.13
N LEU A 63 2.72 -5.10 -14.45
CA LEU A 63 1.87 -4.76 -13.33
C LEU A 63 1.48 -3.28 -13.46
N GLY A 64 0.29 -3.05 -14.00
CA GLY A 64 -0.25 -1.71 -14.15
C GLY A 64 -0.60 -1.06 -12.81
N ASP A 65 -0.75 0.26 -12.83
CA ASP A 65 -1.19 1.03 -11.66
C ASP A 65 -2.53 0.54 -11.06
N PRO A 66 -3.56 0.12 -11.83
CA PRO A 66 -4.80 -0.42 -11.27
C PRO A 66 -4.58 -1.57 -10.28
N PHE A 67 -3.67 -2.50 -10.61
CA PHE A 67 -3.37 -3.64 -9.73
C PHE A 67 -2.61 -3.20 -8.48
N LEU A 68 -1.71 -2.21 -8.61
CA LEU A 68 -1.01 -1.65 -7.45
C LEU A 68 -2.00 -0.94 -6.51
N ILE A 69 -2.96 -0.20 -7.07
CA ILE A 69 -4.00 0.52 -6.33
C ILE A 69 -4.88 -0.45 -5.55
N ILE A 70 -5.41 -1.48 -6.22
CA ILE A 70 -6.24 -2.50 -5.57
C ILE A 70 -5.46 -3.18 -4.45
N ARG A 71 -4.22 -3.60 -4.74
CA ARG A 71 -3.36 -4.24 -3.75
C ARG A 71 -3.11 -3.34 -2.54
N PHE A 72 -2.86 -2.05 -2.75
CA PHE A 72 -2.68 -1.09 -1.66
C PHE A 72 -3.93 -1.02 -0.78
N LEU A 73 -5.12 -0.83 -1.37
CA LEU A 73 -6.38 -0.72 -0.62
C LEU A 73 -6.72 -1.98 0.18
N GLU A 74 -6.41 -3.16 -0.36
CA GLU A 74 -6.56 -4.44 0.34
C GLU A 74 -5.57 -4.57 1.51
N GLY A 75 -4.35 -4.06 1.34
CA GLY A 75 -3.28 -4.14 2.34
C GLY A 75 -3.43 -3.17 3.52
N LEU A 76 -4.32 -2.17 3.44
CA LEU A 76 -4.62 -1.25 4.55
C LEU A 76 -5.25 -1.95 5.76
N GLY A 77 -5.85 -3.14 5.56
CA GLY A 77 -6.47 -3.90 6.63
C GLY A 77 -7.93 -3.48 6.94
N PRO A 78 -8.49 -3.99 8.05
CA PRO A 78 -9.91 -3.84 8.38
C PRO A 78 -10.30 -2.44 8.88
N ASN A 79 -9.39 -1.72 9.54
CA ASN A 79 -9.65 -0.37 10.07
C ASN A 79 -9.99 0.63 8.95
N TYR A 80 -9.58 0.35 7.72
CA TYR A 80 -9.84 1.16 6.54
C TYR A 80 -11.03 0.64 5.70
N ALA A 81 -11.87 -0.25 6.23
CA ALA A 81 -12.97 -0.85 5.45
C ALA A 81 -14.00 0.19 4.94
N ILE A 82 -14.32 1.19 5.77
CA ILE A 82 -15.23 2.29 5.41
C ILE A 82 -14.59 3.17 4.33
N PHE A 83 -13.35 3.59 4.56
CA PHE A 83 -12.54 4.32 3.59
C PHE A 83 -12.47 3.60 2.23
N ARG A 84 -12.18 2.31 2.22
CA ARG A 84 -12.09 1.49 1.00
C ARG A 84 -13.41 1.42 0.25
N THR A 85 -14.53 1.25 0.96
CA THR A 85 -15.87 1.24 0.36
C THR A 85 -16.19 2.58 -0.29
N SER A 86 -15.94 3.68 0.45
CA SER A 86 -16.10 5.05 -0.08
C SER A 86 -15.21 5.28 -1.29
N PHE A 87 -13.98 4.77 -1.27
CA PHE A 87 -13.04 4.92 -2.37
C PHE A 87 -13.57 4.29 -3.66
N TYR A 88 -14.04 3.03 -3.61
CA TYR A 88 -14.57 2.33 -4.78
C TYR A 88 -15.80 3.00 -5.41
N GLN A 89 -16.58 3.75 -4.62
CA GLN A 89 -17.74 4.48 -5.12
C GLN A 89 -17.37 5.80 -5.79
N ASN A 90 -16.34 6.48 -5.30
CA ASN A 90 -16.01 7.84 -5.70
C ASN A 90 -14.90 7.92 -6.75
N TYR A 91 -14.05 6.89 -6.87
CA TYR A 91 -12.82 6.94 -7.64
C TYR A 91 -12.74 5.80 -8.67
N PRO A 92 -12.88 6.10 -9.98
CA PRO A 92 -12.73 5.08 -11.01
C PRO A 92 -11.26 4.66 -11.12
N ILE A 93 -10.99 3.38 -10.83
CA ILE A 93 -9.63 2.80 -10.89
C ILE A 93 -9.20 2.55 -12.34
N ILE A 94 -10.15 2.22 -13.22
CA ILE A 94 -9.92 2.01 -14.66
C ILE A 94 -10.52 3.20 -15.39
N PRO A 95 -9.78 3.89 -16.28
CA PRO A 95 -10.35 4.95 -17.10
C PRO A 95 -11.53 4.43 -17.90
N ALA A 96 -12.65 5.17 -17.87
CA ALA A 96 -13.75 4.88 -18.77
C ALA A 96 -13.27 5.14 -20.21
N THR A 97 -13.29 4.11 -21.05
CA THR A 97 -13.04 4.21 -22.50
C THR A 97 -14.22 4.91 -23.21
N SER A 98 -14.58 6.11 -22.80
CA SER A 98 -15.52 6.93 -23.57
C SER A 98 -14.73 7.84 -24.49
N ILE A 99 -14.50 7.35 -25.71
CA ILE A 99 -13.94 8.08 -26.86
C ILE A 99 -14.86 9.26 -27.28
N LYS A 100 -16.04 9.42 -26.67
CA LYS A 100 -17.06 10.35 -27.15
C LYS A 100 -16.87 11.82 -26.76
N ASP A 101 -16.13 12.16 -25.72
CA ASP A 101 -16.20 13.53 -25.17
C ASP A 101 -14.89 14.30 -25.02
N GLY A 102 -13.77 13.84 -25.59
CA GLY A 102 -12.50 14.60 -25.64
C GLY A 102 -11.89 15.00 -24.29
N ARG A 103 -12.57 14.74 -23.17
CA ARG A 103 -12.11 14.85 -21.80
C ARG A 103 -11.64 13.49 -21.37
N GLY A 104 -10.32 13.30 -21.37
CA GLY A 104 -9.70 12.11 -20.81
C GLY A 104 -10.24 11.86 -19.41
N SER A 105 -10.79 10.66 -19.19
CA SER A 105 -11.20 10.21 -17.86
C SER A 105 -10.00 10.33 -16.93
N LEU A 106 -10.12 11.18 -15.90
CA LEU A 106 -9.11 11.37 -14.87
C LEU A 106 -8.93 10.05 -14.12
N THR A 107 -7.95 9.26 -14.55
CA THR A 107 -7.54 8.04 -13.85
C THR A 107 -6.88 8.46 -12.55
N VAL A 108 -7.32 7.87 -11.44
CA VAL A 108 -6.73 8.17 -10.13
C VAL A 108 -5.29 7.68 -10.11
N LYS A 109 -4.36 8.59 -9.78
CA LYS A 109 -2.95 8.23 -9.66
C LYS A 109 -2.71 7.59 -8.32
N PHE A 110 -1.73 6.69 -8.28
CA PHE A 110 -1.39 6.01 -7.04
C PHE A 110 -0.98 6.99 -5.91
N ASP A 111 -0.34 8.12 -6.24
CA ASP A 111 -0.02 9.16 -5.25
C ASP A 111 -1.25 9.82 -4.61
N ASP A 112 -2.33 10.01 -5.37
CA ASP A 112 -3.56 10.64 -4.86
C ASP A 112 -4.20 9.77 -3.77
N ILE A 113 -4.15 8.45 -3.94
CA ILE A 113 -4.71 7.48 -3.02
C ILE A 113 -3.90 7.42 -1.73
N ILE A 114 -2.58 7.49 -1.83
CA ILE A 114 -1.70 7.54 -0.66
C ILE A 114 -2.03 8.76 0.19
N LEU A 115 -2.22 9.92 -0.45
CA LEU A 115 -2.59 11.15 0.26
C LEU A 115 -3.94 11.01 0.97
N LEU A 116 -4.95 10.44 0.31
CA LEU A 116 -6.26 10.20 0.90
C LEU A 116 -6.19 9.22 2.08
N ALA A 117 -5.44 8.13 1.93
CA ALA A 117 -5.26 7.13 2.99
C ALA A 117 -4.45 7.68 4.17
N SER A 118 -3.47 8.55 3.93
CA SER A 118 -2.72 9.24 4.98
C SER A 118 -3.62 10.18 5.78
N LYS A 119 -4.54 10.89 5.12
CA LYS A 119 -5.52 11.74 5.80
C LYS A 119 -6.47 10.92 6.68
N GLU A 120 -6.88 9.74 6.20
CA GLU A 120 -7.69 8.81 6.99
C GLU A 120 -6.91 8.30 8.22
N GLU A 121 -5.62 7.99 8.07
CA GLU A 121 -4.76 7.58 9.19
C GLU A 121 -4.73 8.63 10.31
N ASP A 122 -4.60 9.91 9.96
CA ASP A 122 -4.65 11.01 10.92
C ASP A 122 -6.01 11.12 11.62
N GLY A 123 -7.10 10.86 10.88
CA GLY A 123 -8.46 10.79 11.44
C GLY A 123 -8.62 9.67 12.46
N LEU A 124 -8.20 8.45 12.11
CA LEU A 124 -8.26 7.28 12.98
C LEU A 124 -7.44 7.48 14.27
N LYS A 125 -6.23 8.04 14.16
CA LYS A 125 -5.37 8.35 15.32
C LYS A 125 -6.02 9.36 16.27
N GLN A 126 -6.73 10.35 15.74
CA GLN A 126 -7.45 11.33 16.57
C GLN A 126 -8.64 10.70 17.30
N GLU A 127 -9.41 9.85 16.63
CA GLU A 127 -10.54 9.15 17.25
C GLU A 127 -10.10 8.17 18.34
N GLU A 128 -9.01 7.43 18.10
CA GLU A 128 -8.42 6.54 19.09
C GLU A 128 -7.95 7.30 20.33
N SER A 129 -7.24 8.43 20.12
CA SER A 129 -6.78 9.30 21.21
C SER A 129 -7.95 9.85 22.03
N ARG A 130 -9.03 10.29 21.38
CA ARG A 130 -10.24 10.79 22.06
C ARG A 130 -10.92 9.69 22.86
N SER A 131 -11.02 8.49 22.30
CA SER A 131 -11.63 7.33 22.96
C SER A 131 -10.83 6.90 24.20
N ALA A 132 -9.49 6.87 24.10
CA ALA A 132 -8.61 6.55 25.23
C ALA A 132 -8.76 7.56 26.39
N LEU A 133 -8.87 8.85 26.09
CA LEU A 133 -9.07 9.90 27.10
C LEU A 133 -10.41 9.75 27.83
N LEU A 134 -11.48 9.41 27.12
CA LEU A 134 -12.80 9.20 27.71
C LEU A 134 -12.82 7.98 28.65
N THR A 135 -12.19 6.88 28.25
CA THR A 135 -12.06 5.67 29.07
C THR A 135 -11.26 5.94 30.36
N ARG A 136 -10.14 6.68 30.26
CA ARG A 136 -9.32 7.04 31.42
C ARG A 136 -10.09 7.91 32.42
N ARG A 137 -10.89 8.86 31.93
CA ARG A 137 -11.75 9.73 32.78
C ARG A 137 -12.90 8.95 33.45
N GLY A 138 -13.35 7.86 32.85
CA GLY A 138 -14.34 6.96 33.44
C GLY A 138 -13.79 6.11 34.59
N GLN A 139 -12.53 5.65 34.48
CA GLN A 139 -11.87 4.84 35.51
C GLN A 139 -11.53 5.63 36.78
N ASP A 140 -11.09 6.88 36.63
CA ASP A 140 -10.75 7.77 37.76
C ASP A 140 -11.96 8.04 38.69
N LYS A 141 -13.18 8.00 38.13
CA LYS A 141 -14.43 8.20 38.91
C LYS A 141 -14.88 6.97 39.69
N ASN A 142 -14.35 5.77 39.39
CA ASN A 142 -14.74 4.52 40.06
C ASN A 142 -13.81 4.13 41.22
N GLN A 143 -12.75 4.89 41.47
CA GLN A 143 -11.87 4.69 42.63
C GLN A 143 -12.35 5.58 43.79
N LYS A 144 -13.42 5.17 44.49
CA LYS A 144 -13.78 5.84 45.75
C LYS A 144 -12.68 5.56 46.80
N PRO A 145 -12.20 6.56 47.55
CA PRO A 145 -11.26 6.33 48.65
C PRO A 145 -11.94 5.49 49.73
N ASN A 146 -11.35 4.33 50.02
CA ASN A 146 -11.73 3.48 51.14
C ASN A 146 -11.24 4.15 52.43
N TYR A 147 -12.12 4.90 53.09
CA TYR A 147 -11.88 5.36 54.46
C TYR A 147 -12.29 4.22 55.40
N GLY A 148 -11.29 3.47 55.85
CA GLY A 148 -11.39 2.57 57.00
C GLY A 148 -11.14 3.33 58.30
#